data_AF-A0A935U4T9-F1
#
_entry.id   AF-A0A935U4T9-F1
#
_cell.length_a   1.000
_cell.length_b   1.000
_cell.length_c   1.000
_cell.angle_alpha   90.00
_cell.angle_beta   90.00
_cell.angle_gamma   90.00
#
_symmetry.space_group_name_H-M   'P 1'
#
loop_
_entity.id
_entity.type
_entity.pdbx_description
1 polymer ?
#
loop_
_entity_poly.entity_id
_entity_poly.type
_entity_poly.pdbx_seq_one_letter_code
_entity_poly.pdbx_strand_id
1 'polypeptide(L)'
;MVAFWQARSRPYLLVGWLWFIGTLVPVIGIVQVGAQAMADRYTYIPLIGLFMGISWMVQTVTARNTWPKRSAFVAVVALYRLRSLTRMQVGTWKNSFTLYQHALEVVPENPVALNNLGVLCLEAGILEKAVSFFRKAVDLALIIKTHGSIWVRPRFEPKIWMKRIVACYKQVGSTCIIRI
;
A
#
# COMPACT_ATOMS: atom_id res chain seq x y z
N MET A 1 37.80 11.03 -11.10
CA MET A 1 38.65 9.94 -10.56
C MET A 1 38.63 9.79 -9.03
N VAL A 2 37.88 10.60 -8.27
CA VAL A 2 37.82 10.49 -6.79
C VAL A 2 36.87 9.36 -6.31
N ALA A 3 35.80 9.07 -7.06
CA ALA A 3 34.82 8.04 -6.71
C ALA A 3 35.38 6.61 -6.68
N PHE A 4 36.36 6.30 -7.54
CA PHE A 4 36.97 4.97 -7.63
C PHE A 4 37.96 4.66 -6.49
N TRP A 5 38.50 5.69 -5.84
CA TRP A 5 39.43 5.52 -4.72
C TRP A 5 38.68 5.25 -3.41
N GLN A 6 37.49 5.85 -3.23
CA GLN A 6 36.66 5.64 -2.05
C GLN A 6 35.92 4.28 -2.06
N ALA A 7 35.73 3.71 -3.25
CA ALA A 7 35.26 2.34 -3.47
C ALA A 7 36.17 1.28 -2.81
N ARG A 8 37.49 1.54 -2.74
CA ARG A 8 38.45 0.60 -2.14
C ARG A 8 38.48 0.65 -0.61
N SER A 9 38.06 1.78 -0.01
CA SER A 9 38.15 2.01 1.44
C SER A 9 36.88 1.67 2.21
N ARG A 10 35.75 1.42 1.53
CA ARG A 10 34.46 1.06 2.15
C ARG A 10 33.67 0.03 1.32
N PRO A 11 34.19 -1.21 1.16
CA PRO A 11 33.55 -2.25 0.33
C PRO A 11 32.10 -2.56 0.74
N TYR A 12 31.76 -2.35 2.01
CA TYR A 12 30.41 -2.55 2.57
C TYR A 12 29.34 -1.60 1.97
N LEU A 13 29.71 -0.37 1.60
CA LEU A 13 28.77 0.55 0.93
C LEU A 13 28.48 0.10 -0.51
N LEU A 14 29.48 -0.46 -1.20
CA LEU A 14 29.30 -1.08 -2.51
C LEU A 14 28.42 -2.32 -2.44
N VAL A 15 28.61 -3.17 -1.42
CA VAL A 15 27.76 -4.36 -1.22
C VAL A 15 26.30 -3.96 -0.98
N GLY A 16 26.04 -3.00 -0.09
CA GLY A 16 24.68 -2.51 0.15
C GLY A 16 24.04 -1.87 -1.10
N TRP A 17 24.83 -1.14 -1.88
CA TRP A 17 24.38 -0.48 -3.11
C TRP A 17 24.09 -1.49 -4.24
N LEU A 18 24.98 -2.47 -4.45
CA LEU A 18 24.78 -3.53 -5.43
C LEU A 18 23.63 -4.46 -5.04
N TRP A 19 23.41 -4.71 -3.74
CA TRP A 19 22.23 -5.43 -3.25
C TRP A 19 20.94 -4.65 -3.54
N PHE A 20 20.94 -3.34 -3.28
CA PHE A 20 19.79 -2.48 -3.57
C PHE A 20 19.43 -2.53 -5.06
N ILE A 21 20.39 -2.32 -5.95
CA ILE A 21 20.13 -2.38 -7.40
C ILE A 21 19.78 -3.78 -7.86
N GLY A 22 20.49 -4.82 -7.41
CA GLY A 22 20.22 -6.20 -7.79
C GLY A 22 18.80 -6.65 -7.42
N THR A 23 18.28 -6.22 -6.27
CA THR A 23 16.92 -6.53 -5.82
C THR A 23 15.86 -5.58 -6.38
N LEU A 24 16.25 -4.39 -6.84
CA LEU A 24 15.36 -3.43 -7.48
C LEU A 24 15.15 -3.73 -8.98
N VAL A 25 16.15 -4.29 -9.67
CA VAL A 25 16.09 -4.65 -11.12
C VAL A 25 14.91 -5.56 -11.50
N PRO A 26 14.56 -6.59 -10.71
CA PRO A 26 13.34 -7.39 -10.95
C PRO A 26 12.06 -6.60 -10.69
N VAL A 27 12.12 -5.61 -9.81
CA VAL A 27 10.97 -4.86 -9.25
C VAL A 27 10.58 -3.64 -10.10
N ILE A 28 11.53 -3.04 -10.84
CA ILE A 28 11.30 -1.88 -11.74
C ILE A 28 10.36 -2.17 -12.93
N GLY A 29 9.77 -3.37 -13.01
CA GLY A 29 8.67 -3.65 -13.91
C GLY A 29 9.04 -4.34 -15.22
N ILE A 30 10.27 -4.88 -15.34
CA ILE A 30 10.68 -5.73 -16.47
C ILE A 30 9.82 -7.02 -16.51
N VAL A 31 9.38 -7.52 -15.34
CA VAL A 31 8.37 -8.59 -15.21
C VAL A 31 7.32 -8.13 -14.19
N GLN A 32 6.19 -7.62 -14.65
CA GLN A 32 5.10 -7.16 -13.77
C GLN A 32 4.40 -8.35 -13.07
N VAL A 33 4.71 -8.56 -11.79
CA VAL A 33 4.00 -9.52 -10.93
C VAL A 33 2.92 -8.78 -10.13
N GLY A 34 1.84 -8.36 -10.79
CA GLY A 34 0.64 -7.80 -10.15
C GLY A 34 0.18 -6.43 -10.67
N ALA A 35 -0.99 -5.98 -10.17
CA ALA A 35 -1.66 -4.74 -10.57
C ALA A 35 -1.35 -3.54 -9.64
N GLN A 36 -0.26 -3.62 -8.88
CA GLN A 36 0.21 -2.49 -8.07
C GLN A 36 1.36 -1.77 -8.79
N ALA A 37 1.04 -0.65 -9.44
CA ALA A 37 2.03 0.20 -10.09
C ALA A 37 3.02 0.85 -9.09
N MET A 38 2.57 1.06 -7.85
CA MET A 38 3.41 1.42 -6.71
C MET A 38 2.92 0.62 -5.51
N ALA A 39 3.75 -0.30 -5.02
CA ALA A 39 3.49 -0.98 -3.78
C ALA A 39 4.73 -0.83 -2.91
N ASP A 40 4.58 -0.20 -1.75
CA ASP A 40 5.68 -0.04 -0.80
C ASP A 40 6.30 -1.39 -0.43
N ARG A 41 5.54 -2.49 -0.51
CA ARG A 41 6.07 -3.85 -0.27
C ARG A 41 7.23 -4.25 -1.18
N TYR A 42 7.35 -3.68 -2.38
CA TYR A 42 8.43 -4.02 -3.29
C TYR A 42 9.75 -3.36 -2.91
N THR A 43 9.72 -2.31 -2.07
CA THR A 43 10.93 -1.64 -1.59
C THR A 43 11.50 -2.27 -0.33
N TYR A 44 10.76 -3.17 0.34
CA TYR A 44 11.20 -3.77 1.60
C TYR A 44 12.50 -4.57 1.46
N ILE A 45 12.62 -5.40 0.43
CA ILE A 45 13.83 -6.20 0.19
C ILE A 45 15.02 -5.30 -0.20
N PRO A 46 14.88 -4.35 -1.14
CA PRO A 46 15.93 -3.37 -1.43
C PRO A 46 16.38 -2.56 -0.21
N LEU A 47 15.45 -2.11 0.65
CA LEU A 47 15.76 -1.30 1.82
C LEU A 47 16.69 -1.99 2.82
N ILE A 48 16.70 -3.33 2.88
CA ILE A 48 17.65 -4.09 3.72
C ILE A 48 19.10 -3.75 3.36
N GLY A 49 19.40 -3.63 2.05
CA GLY A 49 20.71 -3.21 1.54
C GLY A 49 21.11 -1.81 2.01
N LEU A 50 20.15 -0.88 2.01
CA LEU A 50 20.36 0.49 2.48
C LEU A 50 20.59 0.55 4.00
N PHE A 51 19.82 -0.21 4.79
CA PHE A 51 19.98 -0.27 6.24
C PHE A 51 21.33 -0.86 6.67
N MET A 52 21.83 -1.87 5.93
CA MET A 52 23.19 -2.41 6.15
C MET A 52 24.28 -1.34 5.90
N GLY A 53 24.11 -0.49 4.88
CA GLY A 53 25.03 0.62 4.63
C GLY A 53 24.99 1.68 5.74
N ILE A 54 23.79 2.02 6.21
CA ILE A 54 23.59 3.00 7.28
C ILE A 54 24.14 2.50 8.62
N SER A 55 23.93 1.22 8.99
CA SER A 55 24.43 0.68 10.26
C SER A 55 25.95 0.76 10.37
N TRP A 56 26.65 0.47 9.27
CA TRP A 56 28.11 0.59 9.20
C TRP A 56 28.57 2.05 9.23
N MET A 57 27.83 2.94 8.56
CA MET A 57 28.10 4.38 8.60
C MET A 57 27.95 4.92 10.03
N VAL A 58 26.87 4.55 10.73
CA VAL A 58 26.64 4.90 12.14
C VAL A 58 27.79 4.39 13.00
N GLN A 59 28.27 3.16 12.81
CA GLN A 59 29.39 2.61 13.56
C GLN A 59 30.69 3.41 13.36
N THR A 60 30.97 3.90 12.14
CA THR A 60 32.15 4.76 11.91
C THR A 60 32.03 6.14 12.55
N VAL A 61 30.81 6.69 12.64
CA VAL A 61 30.55 7.98 13.26
C VAL A 61 30.57 7.85 14.78
N THR A 62 29.96 6.80 15.35
CA THR A 62 29.95 6.56 16.80
C THR A 62 31.31 6.12 17.34
N ALA A 63 32.12 5.39 16.55
CA ALA A 63 33.48 5.02 16.94
C ALA A 63 34.45 6.23 16.98
N ARG A 64 34.17 7.29 16.21
CA ARG A 64 34.89 8.58 16.29
C ARG A 64 34.25 9.57 17.25
N ASN A 65 33.06 9.26 17.77
CA ASN A 65 32.30 10.17 18.61
C ASN A 65 32.77 10.06 20.07
N THR A 66 33.22 11.17 20.63
CA THR A 66 33.65 11.26 22.02
C THR A 66 32.47 11.29 23.01
N TRP A 67 31.22 11.38 22.54
CA TRP A 67 30.01 11.55 23.35
C TRP A 67 28.90 10.52 23.02
N PRO A 68 29.08 9.24 23.41
CA PRO A 68 28.15 8.15 23.06
C PRO A 68 26.74 8.32 23.64
N LYS A 69 26.61 8.99 24.80
CA LYS A 69 25.32 9.26 25.44
C LYS A 69 24.42 10.19 24.61
N ARG A 70 24.99 11.16 23.87
CA ARG A 70 24.22 12.08 23.00
C ARG A 70 23.67 11.36 21.77
N SER A 71 24.46 10.51 21.12
CA SER A 71 24.01 9.70 19.98
C SER A 71 22.89 8.73 20.37
N ALA A 72 22.98 8.12 21.56
CA ALA A 72 21.92 7.26 22.09
C ALA A 72 20.64 8.07 22.37
N PHE A 73 20.75 9.26 22.97
CA PHE A 73 19.61 10.14 23.22
C PHE A 73 18.88 10.54 21.93
N VAL A 74 19.62 10.95 20.90
CA VAL A 74 19.03 11.30 19.58
C VAL A 74 18.31 10.11 18.96
N ALA A 75 18.91 8.90 19.01
CA ALA A 75 18.27 7.70 18.49
C ALA A 75 16.97 7.36 19.23
N VAL A 76 16.96 7.45 20.56
CA VAL A 76 15.75 7.22 21.37
C VAL A 76 14.64 8.22 21.05
N VAL A 77 14.99 9.51 20.94
CA VAL A 77 14.03 10.56 20.56
C VAL A 77 13.46 10.30 19.16
N ALA A 78 14.31 9.94 18.19
CA ALA A 78 13.86 9.60 16.84
C ALA A 78 12.89 8.40 16.83
N LEU A 79 13.20 7.34 17.58
CA LEU A 79 12.33 6.16 17.71
C LEU A 79 10.98 6.51 18.35
N TYR A 80 10.98 7.33 19.40
CA TYR A 80 9.73 7.80 20.04
C TYR A 80 8.90 8.67 19.08
N ARG A 81 9.54 9.52 18.29
CA ARG A 81 8.86 10.33 17.26
C ARG A 81 8.23 9.46 16.19
N LEU A 82 8.98 8.50 15.64
CA LEU A 82 8.46 7.54 14.65
C LEU A 82 7.29 6.74 15.22
N ARG A 83 7.39 6.23 16.45
CA ARG A 83 6.28 5.54 17.12
C ARG A 83 5.03 6.40 17.22
N SER A 84 5.18 7.68 17.61
CA SER A 84 4.06 8.61 17.73
C SER A 84 3.38 8.85 16.38
N LEU A 85 4.18 9.13 15.34
CA LEU A 85 3.68 9.34 13.98
C LEU A 85 2.98 8.09 13.45
N THR A 86 3.54 6.90 13.65
CA THR A 86 2.90 5.63 13.26
C THR A 86 1.57 5.43 14.00
N ARG A 87 1.47 5.81 15.28
CA ARG A 87 0.19 5.73 16.02
C ARG A 87 -0.86 6.69 15.48
N MET A 88 -0.47 7.92 15.14
CA MET A 88 -1.38 8.89 14.51
C MET A 88 -1.83 8.40 13.13
N GLN A 89 -0.88 7.88 12.33
CA GLN A 89 -1.17 7.31 11.03
C GLN A 89 -2.14 6.14 11.18
N VAL A 90 -1.82 5.09 11.94
CA VAL A 90 -2.72 3.91 12.14
C VAL A 90 -4.09 4.31 12.70
N GLY A 91 -4.16 5.40 13.48
CA GLY A 91 -5.41 5.98 13.96
C GLY A 91 -6.37 6.43 12.84
N THR A 92 -5.85 6.97 11.74
CA THR A 92 -6.69 7.37 10.59
C THR A 92 -7.20 6.18 9.78
N TRP A 93 -6.49 5.05 9.81
CA TRP A 93 -6.94 3.79 9.16
C TRP A 93 -7.99 3.03 9.97
N LYS A 94 -8.30 3.44 11.22
CA LYS A 94 -9.32 2.76 12.04
C LYS A 94 -10.70 2.78 11.39
N ASN A 95 -10.98 3.78 10.56
CA ASN A 95 -12.27 3.91 9.91
C ASN A 95 -12.11 3.79 8.39
N SER A 96 -12.20 2.54 7.92
CA SER A 96 -12.20 2.21 6.49
C SER A 96 -13.29 2.96 5.72
N PHE A 97 -14.42 3.28 6.38
CA PHE A 97 -15.51 4.02 5.74
C PHE A 97 -15.08 5.45 5.39
N THR A 98 -14.51 6.19 6.35
CA THR A 98 -13.99 7.55 6.09
C THR A 98 -12.84 7.55 5.09
N LEU A 99 -11.99 6.52 5.11
CA LEU A 99 -10.87 6.39 4.16
C LEU A 99 -11.37 6.27 2.72
N TYR A 100 -12.29 5.33 2.45
CA TYR A 100 -12.79 5.15 1.09
C TYR A 100 -13.77 6.25 0.67
N GLN A 101 -14.48 6.87 1.61
CA GLN A 101 -15.28 8.06 1.32
C GLN A 101 -14.38 9.21 0.86
N HIS A 102 -13.30 9.50 1.60
CA HIS A 102 -12.34 10.52 1.20
C HIS A 102 -11.66 10.17 -0.13
N ALA A 103 -11.36 8.89 -0.38
CA ALA A 103 -10.82 8.45 -1.67
C ALA A 103 -11.78 8.74 -2.84
N LEU A 104 -13.09 8.69 -2.62
CA LEU A 104 -14.10 9.06 -3.64
C LEU A 104 -14.33 10.57 -3.77
N GLU A 105 -14.06 11.35 -2.71
CA GLU A 105 -14.05 12.82 -2.80
C GLU A 105 -12.91 13.31 -3.69
N VAL A 106 -11.72 12.67 -3.57
CA VAL A 106 -10.54 13.03 -4.37
C VAL A 106 -10.60 12.40 -5.78
N VAL A 107 -11.05 11.14 -5.87
CA VAL A 107 -11.16 10.41 -7.14
C VAL A 107 -12.54 9.75 -7.23
N PRO A 108 -13.55 10.46 -7.78
CA PRO A 108 -14.91 9.94 -7.89
C PRO A 108 -15.02 8.66 -8.72
N GLU A 109 -14.15 8.50 -9.72
CA GLU A 109 -14.13 7.38 -10.66
C GLU A 109 -13.21 6.23 -10.19
N ASN A 110 -13.33 5.84 -8.93
CA ASN A 110 -12.53 4.74 -8.37
C ASN A 110 -13.41 3.50 -8.07
N PRO A 111 -13.39 2.47 -8.95
CA PRO A 111 -14.24 1.30 -8.79
C PRO A 111 -13.83 0.45 -7.59
N VAL A 112 -12.55 0.52 -7.16
CA VAL A 112 -12.04 -0.22 -6.00
C VAL A 112 -12.58 0.38 -4.70
N ALA A 113 -12.55 1.71 -4.59
CA ALA A 113 -13.09 2.41 -3.42
C ALA A 113 -14.62 2.17 -3.27
N LEU A 114 -15.37 2.22 -4.37
CA LEU A 114 -16.80 1.87 -4.39
C LEU A 114 -17.05 0.42 -3.94
N ASN A 115 -16.31 -0.56 -4.46
CA ASN A 115 -16.44 -1.95 -4.03
C ASN A 115 -16.12 -2.12 -2.54
N ASN A 116 -15.10 -1.44 -2.01
CA ASN A 116 -14.74 -1.57 -0.60
C ASN A 116 -15.77 -0.90 0.33
N LEU A 117 -16.35 0.25 -0.05
CA LEU A 117 -17.52 0.80 0.65
C LEU A 117 -18.72 -0.15 0.62
N GLY A 118 -18.96 -0.82 -0.52
CA GLY A 118 -19.99 -1.84 -0.64
C GLY A 118 -19.80 -3.00 0.35
N VAL A 119 -18.56 -3.47 0.53
CA VAL A 119 -18.21 -4.50 1.53
C VAL A 119 -18.46 -4.00 2.96
N LEU A 120 -18.01 -2.79 3.28
CA LEU A 120 -18.24 -2.21 4.61
C LEU A 120 -19.74 -2.04 4.92
N CYS A 121 -20.53 -1.64 3.94
CA CYS A 121 -21.98 -1.58 4.08
C CYS A 121 -22.62 -2.96 4.23
N LEU A 122 -22.09 -3.99 3.57
CA LEU A 122 -22.53 -5.37 3.72
C LEU A 122 -22.23 -5.90 5.14
N GLU A 123 -21.03 -5.65 5.66
CA GLU A 123 -20.64 -6.00 7.03
C GLU A 123 -21.47 -5.26 8.08
N ALA A 124 -21.85 -4.01 7.80
CA ALA A 124 -22.75 -3.21 8.64
C ALA A 124 -24.23 -3.61 8.51
N GLY A 125 -24.58 -4.56 7.64
CA GLY A 125 -25.96 -5.00 7.40
C GLY A 125 -26.83 -4.01 6.59
N ILE A 126 -26.25 -2.95 6.04
CA ILE A 126 -26.96 -1.94 5.24
C ILE A 126 -26.97 -2.38 3.77
N LEU A 127 -27.77 -3.42 3.51
CA LEU A 127 -27.76 -4.15 2.23
C LEU A 127 -28.11 -3.25 1.02
N GLU A 128 -29.06 -2.33 1.18
CA GLU A 128 -29.47 -1.39 0.10
C GLU A 128 -28.31 -0.51 -0.38
N LYS A 129 -27.59 0.11 0.57
CA LYS A 129 -26.41 0.92 0.25
C LYS A 129 -25.29 0.06 -0.35
N ALA A 130 -25.07 -1.14 0.17
CA ALA A 130 -24.07 -2.07 -0.35
C ALA A 130 -24.32 -2.41 -1.82
N VAL A 131 -25.56 -2.74 -2.19
CA VAL A 131 -25.95 -3.03 -3.58
C VAL A 131 -25.72 -1.81 -4.47
N SER A 132 -26.09 -0.61 -4.01
CA SER A 132 -25.89 0.62 -4.78
C SER A 132 -24.41 0.87 -5.12
N PHE A 133 -23.52 0.66 -4.15
CA PHE A 133 -22.08 0.87 -4.32
C PHE A 133 -21.46 -0.18 -5.24
N PHE A 134 -21.85 -1.45 -5.10
CA PHE A 134 -21.40 -2.50 -6.00
C PHE A 134 -21.88 -2.29 -7.43
N ARG A 135 -23.11 -1.82 -7.64
CA ARG A 135 -23.63 -1.49 -8.98
C ARG A 135 -22.80 -0.40 -9.64
N LYS A 136 -22.59 0.72 -8.96
CA LYS A 136 -21.73 1.82 -9.45
C LYS A 136 -20.32 1.34 -9.78
N ALA A 137 -19.74 0.47 -8.94
CA ALA A 137 -18.42 -0.11 -9.18
C ALA A 137 -18.38 -0.95 -10.47
N VAL A 138 -19.41 -1.76 -10.71
CA VAL A 138 -19.53 -2.61 -11.92
C VAL A 138 -19.75 -1.77 -13.16
N ASP A 139 -20.63 -0.77 -13.11
CA ASP A 139 -20.91 0.12 -14.24
C ASP A 139 -19.64 0.87 -14.66
N LEU A 140 -18.91 1.45 -13.69
CA LEU A 140 -17.67 2.14 -13.95
C LEU A 140 -16.57 1.19 -14.47
N ALA A 141 -16.48 -0.03 -13.94
CA ALA A 141 -15.53 -1.04 -14.42
C ALA A 141 -15.85 -1.50 -15.86
N LEU A 142 -17.13 -1.59 -16.23
CA LEU A 142 -17.57 -1.91 -17.59
C LEU A 142 -17.21 -0.78 -18.56
N ILE A 143 -17.45 0.49 -18.18
CA ILE A 143 -17.07 1.67 -18.96
C ILE A 143 -15.56 1.72 -19.20
N ILE A 144 -14.75 1.50 -18.16
CA ILE A 144 -13.29 1.47 -18.28
C ILE A 144 -12.84 0.35 -19.23
N LYS A 145 -13.50 -0.82 -19.18
CA LYS A 145 -13.19 -1.96 -20.05
C LYS A 145 -13.53 -1.69 -21.52
N THR A 146 -14.60 -0.94 -21.81
CA THR A 146 -15.02 -0.63 -23.19
C THR A 146 -14.22 0.51 -23.80
N HIS A 147 -13.72 1.47 -23.01
CA HIS A 147 -12.99 2.64 -23.51
C HIS A 147 -11.50 2.44 -23.83
N GLY A 148 -10.99 1.21 -23.84
CA GLY A 148 -9.77 0.85 -24.58
C GLY A 148 -8.51 1.65 -24.26
N SER A 149 -8.33 2.13 -23.03
CA SER A 149 -7.02 2.66 -22.62
C SER A 149 -6.04 1.49 -22.48
N ILE A 150 -5.02 1.47 -23.34
CA ILE A 150 -4.04 0.39 -23.54
C ILE A 150 -3.29 -0.02 -22.26
N TRP A 151 -3.39 0.80 -21.20
CA TRP A 151 -2.79 0.59 -19.88
C TRP A 151 -3.72 -0.10 -18.87
N VAL A 152 -5.00 -0.28 -19.16
CA VAL A 152 -5.95 -0.97 -18.28
C VAL A 152 -6.11 -2.41 -18.76
N ARG A 153 -5.10 -3.24 -18.51
CA ARG A 153 -5.20 -4.70 -18.75
C ARG A 153 -6.36 -5.32 -17.93
N PRO A 154 -7.02 -6.37 -18.47
CA PRO A 154 -8.27 -6.91 -17.94
C PRO A 154 -8.00 -7.68 -16.65
N ARG A 155 -8.06 -7.00 -15.50
CA ARG A 155 -8.00 -7.65 -14.18
C ARG A 155 -9.12 -7.19 -13.23
N PHE A 156 -10.12 -6.51 -13.77
CA PHE A 156 -11.43 -6.39 -13.13
C PHE A 156 -12.33 -7.52 -13.66
N GLU A 157 -12.66 -8.47 -12.78
CA GLU A 157 -13.62 -9.53 -13.03
C GLU A 157 -15.00 -9.07 -12.50
N PRO A 158 -15.82 -8.37 -13.32
CA PRO A 158 -17.15 -7.92 -12.87
C PRO A 158 -18.02 -9.08 -12.37
N LYS A 159 -17.71 -10.32 -12.77
CA LYS A 159 -18.32 -11.55 -12.24
C LYS A 159 -18.19 -11.70 -10.73
N ILE A 160 -17.04 -11.35 -10.14
CA ILE A 160 -16.83 -11.48 -8.68
C ILE A 160 -17.73 -10.49 -7.93
N TRP A 161 -17.83 -9.26 -8.44
CA TRP A 161 -18.63 -8.21 -7.82
C TRP A 161 -20.13 -8.42 -8.06
N MET A 162 -20.52 -8.93 -9.23
CA MET A 162 -21.88 -9.43 -9.49
C MET A 162 -22.28 -10.53 -8.51
N LYS A 163 -21.40 -11.50 -8.21
CA LYS A 163 -21.70 -12.53 -7.21
C LYS A 163 -22.00 -11.91 -5.84
N ARG A 164 -21.30 -10.85 -5.45
CA ARG A 164 -21.58 -10.10 -4.21
C ARG A 164 -22.94 -9.40 -4.25
N ILE A 165 -23.28 -8.76 -5.38
CA ILE A 165 -24.61 -8.15 -5.57
C ILE A 165 -25.72 -9.20 -5.42
N VAL A 166 -25.59 -10.34 -6.09
CA VAL A 166 -26.56 -11.45 -6.02
C VAL A 166 -26.67 -12.01 -4.60
N ALA A 167 -25.55 -12.12 -3.88
CA ALA A 167 -25.55 -12.52 -2.47
C ALA A 167 -26.33 -11.53 -1.59
N CYS A 168 -26.12 -10.23 -1.76
CA CYS A 168 -26.89 -9.20 -1.04
C CYS A 168 -28.39 -9.32 -1.34
N TYR A 169 -28.79 -9.46 -2.60
CA TYR A 169 -30.21 -9.61 -2.98
C TYR A 169 -30.86 -10.85 -2.36
N LYS A 170 -30.15 -11.99 -2.31
CA LYS A 170 -30.64 -13.19 -1.61
C LYS A 170 -30.83 -12.93 -0.11
N GLN A 171 -29.92 -12.19 0.52
CA GLN A 171 -30.03 -11.83 1.93
C GLN A 171 -31.21 -10.88 2.21
N VAL A 172 -31.41 -9.85 1.39
CA VAL A 172 -32.57 -8.93 1.46
C VAL A 172 -33.89 -9.70 1.29
N GLY A 173 -33.97 -10.57 0.28
CA GLY A 173 -35.15 -11.42 0.06
C GLY A 173 -35.45 -12.34 1.24
N SER A 174 -34.41 -12.89 1.89
CA SER A 174 -34.56 -13.75 3.07
C SER A 174 -35.01 -12.97 4.31
N THR A 175 -34.53 -11.74 4.50
CA THR A 175 -34.96 -10.88 5.62
C THR A 175 -36.39 -10.36 5.43
N CYS A 176 -36.84 -10.18 4.18
CA CYS A 176 -38.20 -9.80 3.88
C CYS A 176 -39.21 -10.95 4.12
N ILE A 177 -38.79 -12.21 3.92
CA ILE A 177 -39.63 -13.40 4.17
C ILE A 177 -39.74 -13.73 5.66
N ILE A 178 -38.73 -13.43 6.48
CA ILE A 178 -38.74 -13.70 7.94
C ILE A 178 -39.52 -12.61 8.73
N ARG A 179 -39.96 -11.53 8.07
CA ARG A 179 -40.68 -10.41 8.69
C ARG A 179 -42.18 -10.37 8.40
N ILE A 180 -42.76 -11.48 7.93
CA ILE A 180 -44.21 -11.66 7.70
C ILE A 180 -44.74 -12.69 8.68
#